data_AF-A0A8T0GQJ1-F1
#
_entry.id   AF-A0A8T0GQJ1-F1
#
_cell.length_a   1.000
_cell.length_b   1.000
_cell.length_c   1.000
_cell.angle_alpha   90.00
_cell.angle_beta   90.00
_cell.angle_gamma   90.00
#
_symmetry.space_group_name_H-M   'P 1'
#
loop_
_entity.id
_entity.type
_entity.pdbx_description
1 polymer ?
#
loop_
_entity_poly.entity_id
_entity_poly.type
_entity_poly.pdbx_seq_one_letter_code
_entity_poly.pdbx_strand_id
1 'polypeptide(L)'
;MAESMAVAAGNGVTHHATARAETTRIKLEKQPSDQSSVLLSLIANPASSIAIILPDFLASVNLKYVKLGYHYLITHAMILMVIPILLIALAESWFRIGWVDILQLWDNLHFNLVSALACSGLSVFAVTVYVMMRPRPVYLVDFACYQPPDDRKCSNERFLQASMMTGAFTEESMAFQRKICVRSGLGDSAYLPKSIINDPPVRKGQPNMRQAREEAEQVMFGALDELFEKTGIKPKDVGILVVNCSLFNPTPSLASMIINHYKMRGNVKSVNLGGMGCSAGVISIDIARDLLQVHRNTYAVVVSTENITLNWYFGNDRSMLLQNCIFRMGGAAIMLSNRGRERWRAKYELVHTVRTHKGADDKCYGCVVQQQDECGNVGVALSKDLMGVAGDALKTNITTLGPLILPLSEQLLFFANLVARKFLKFKMKAYIPDFKLACEHFCIHAGGRAVLDELEKNLDLSEWHMEPSRMTLHRFGNTSSSSLWYELAYMEAKERVRRGDRVWQIAFGSGFKCNSAVWRALRTVKRPQRNPWLDCIDKYPVRNINGTFS
;
A
#
# COMPACT_ATOMS: atom_id res chain seq x y z
N MET A 1 -7.97 58.30 -2.36
CA MET A 1 -8.57 57.94 -1.05
C MET A 1 -7.94 56.62 -0.63
N ALA A 2 -6.70 56.65 -0.13
CA ALA A 2 -6.24 57.09 1.20
C ALA A 2 -6.07 55.82 2.08
N GLU A 3 -4.95 55.52 2.74
CA GLU A 3 -3.70 56.26 2.95
C GLU A 3 -2.54 55.30 3.24
N SER A 4 -1.35 55.78 2.91
CA SER A 4 0.00 55.39 3.33
C SER A 4 0.21 55.19 4.84
N MET A 5 1.20 54.38 5.24
CA MET A 5 2.33 54.86 6.05
C MET A 5 3.59 54.02 5.80
N ALA A 6 4.71 54.71 5.68
CA ALA A 6 6.06 54.18 5.55
C ALA A 6 6.97 54.83 6.62
N VAL A 7 8.08 54.12 6.91
CA VAL A 7 9.37 54.59 7.48
C VAL A 7 9.48 54.77 9.00
N ALA A 8 10.36 53.96 9.62
CA ALA A 8 11.47 54.44 10.44
C ALA A 8 12.55 53.36 10.59
N ALA A 9 13.80 53.72 10.27
CA ALA A 9 15.02 52.95 10.44
C ALA A 9 15.77 53.39 11.72
N GLY A 10 16.65 52.54 12.24
CA GLY A 10 17.76 53.00 13.12
C GLY A 10 18.31 51.97 14.11
N ASN A 11 19.51 51.45 13.79
CA ASN A 11 20.70 51.14 14.63
C ASN A 11 20.48 50.56 16.04
N GLY A 12 21.08 49.42 16.44
CA GLY A 12 22.47 49.01 16.27
C GLY A 12 23.12 48.96 17.66
N VAL A 13 23.33 47.77 18.22
CA VAL A 13 24.22 47.56 19.38
C VAL A 13 24.98 46.25 19.18
N THR A 14 26.29 46.41 19.04
CA THR A 14 27.37 45.42 19.07
C THR A 14 27.53 44.85 20.47
N HIS A 15 27.57 43.52 20.61
CA HIS A 15 28.18 42.86 21.76
C HIS A 15 29.27 41.89 21.30
N HIS A 16 30.51 42.29 21.58
CA HIS A 16 31.68 41.43 21.62
C HIS A 16 31.49 40.36 22.71
N ALA A 17 31.62 39.09 22.34
CA ALA A 17 31.91 38.01 23.27
C ALA A 17 32.96 37.09 22.63
N THR A 18 34.21 37.35 23.01
CA THR A 18 35.35 36.45 22.87
C THR A 18 35.09 35.16 23.65
N ALA A 19 35.14 34.01 22.98
CA ALA A 19 35.27 32.71 23.64
C ALA A 19 36.22 31.81 22.85
N ARG A 20 37.16 31.24 23.60
CA ARG A 20 38.36 30.51 23.19
C ARG A 20 38.08 29.31 22.27
N ALA A 21 38.97 29.14 21.30
CA ALA A 21 39.20 27.87 20.63
C ALA A 21 39.83 26.86 21.61
N GLU A 22 39.14 25.78 21.90
CA GLU A 22 39.72 24.56 22.46
C GLU A 22 39.85 23.51 21.36
N THR A 23 41.09 23.28 20.98
CA THR A 23 41.53 22.31 19.98
C THR A 23 41.56 20.91 20.61
N THR A 24 40.47 20.15 20.50
CA THR A 24 40.49 18.73 20.86
C THR A 24 41.08 17.92 19.71
N ARG A 25 42.37 17.62 19.81
CA ARG A 25 43.09 16.66 18.95
C ARG A 25 42.47 15.27 19.09
N ILE A 26 41.77 14.79 18.06
CA ILE A 26 41.49 13.36 17.89
C ILE A 26 42.56 12.79 16.96
N LYS A 27 43.34 11.84 17.47
CA LYS A 27 44.37 11.10 16.73
C LYS A 27 43.75 10.36 15.55
N LEU A 28 44.16 10.72 14.33
CA LEU A 28 44.02 9.90 13.14
C LEU A 28 45.10 8.81 13.17
N GLU A 29 44.69 7.59 13.51
CA GLU A 29 45.52 6.40 13.32
C GLU A 29 45.29 5.90 11.88
N LYS A 30 46.26 6.16 11.00
CA LYS A 30 46.32 5.63 9.63
C LYS A 30 46.62 4.13 9.70
N GLN A 31 45.69 3.28 9.28
CA GLN A 31 46.01 1.95 8.77
C GLN A 31 46.08 2.00 7.24
N PRO A 32 47.12 1.41 6.60
CA PRO A 32 47.31 1.49 5.16
C PRO A 32 46.29 0.61 4.42
N SER A 33 45.71 1.20 3.37
CA SER A 33 44.80 0.57 2.44
C SER A 33 45.53 -0.44 1.55
N ASP A 34 45.29 -1.73 1.74
CA ASP A 34 45.60 -2.76 0.75
C ASP A 34 44.56 -2.70 -0.40
N GLN A 35 44.61 -1.61 -1.17
CA GLN A 35 43.75 -1.36 -2.33
C GLN A 35 44.24 -2.08 -3.60
N SER A 36 45.42 -2.67 -3.57
CA SER A 36 46.08 -3.30 -4.72
C SER A 36 45.84 -4.81 -4.84
N SER A 37 45.60 -5.54 -3.74
CA SER A 37 45.38 -7.00 -3.77
C SER A 37 43.93 -7.40 -4.14
N VAL A 38 42.94 -6.56 -3.83
CA VAL A 38 41.53 -6.77 -4.18
C VAL A 38 41.23 -6.37 -5.63
N LEU A 39 41.94 -5.38 -6.17
CA LEU A 39 41.79 -4.96 -7.57
C LEU A 39 42.28 -6.05 -8.55
N LEU A 40 43.32 -6.80 -8.16
CA LEU A 40 43.87 -7.91 -8.96
C LEU A 40 42.98 -9.16 -8.94
N SER A 41 42.20 -9.39 -7.87
CA SER A 41 41.23 -10.51 -7.83
C SER A 41 39.93 -10.20 -8.59
N LEU A 42 39.64 -8.92 -8.87
CA LEU A 42 38.51 -8.47 -9.67
C LEU A 42 38.74 -8.55 -11.20
N ILE A 43 39.98 -8.74 -11.66
CA ILE A 43 40.32 -8.82 -13.10
C ILE A 43 40.30 -10.28 -13.61
N ALA A 44 40.32 -11.28 -12.74
CA ALA A 44 40.58 -12.67 -13.13
C ALA A 44 39.34 -13.57 -13.34
N ASN A 45 38.10 -13.10 -13.16
CA ASN A 45 36.93 -14.00 -13.23
C ASN A 45 35.65 -13.36 -13.82
N PRO A 46 35.35 -13.54 -15.12
CA PRO A 46 34.22 -12.90 -15.79
C PRO A 46 32.87 -13.63 -15.63
N ALA A 47 32.69 -14.46 -14.60
CA ALA A 47 31.52 -15.36 -14.46
C ALA A 47 30.80 -15.32 -13.10
N SER A 48 30.77 -14.17 -12.39
CA SER A 48 29.95 -14.01 -11.18
C SER A 48 28.72 -13.12 -11.42
N SER A 49 27.60 -13.79 -11.69
CA SER A 49 26.26 -13.25 -11.63
C SER A 49 26.02 -12.50 -10.31
N ILE A 50 25.70 -11.22 -10.36
CA ILE A 50 25.22 -10.46 -9.19
C ILE A 50 23.80 -10.95 -8.88
N ALA A 51 23.70 -12.07 -8.17
CA ALA A 51 22.54 -12.45 -7.38
C ALA A 51 22.71 -11.80 -6.00
N ILE A 52 22.00 -10.70 -5.77
CA ILE A 52 21.95 -10.06 -4.46
C ILE A 52 21.04 -10.93 -3.59
N ILE A 53 21.64 -11.83 -2.83
CA ILE A 53 20.95 -12.70 -1.87
C ILE A 53 20.61 -11.85 -0.64
N LEU A 54 19.32 -11.80 -0.28
CA LEU A 54 18.87 -11.11 0.91
C LEU A 54 19.14 -11.94 2.19
N PRO A 55 19.48 -11.31 3.32
CA PRO A 55 19.65 -12.01 4.59
C PRO A 55 18.31 -12.59 5.07
N ASP A 56 18.34 -13.75 5.74
CA ASP A 56 17.18 -14.39 6.35
C ASP A 56 16.56 -13.47 7.43
N PHE A 57 15.54 -12.71 7.05
CA PHE A 57 15.01 -11.59 7.81
C PHE A 57 14.30 -11.98 9.10
N LEU A 58 14.03 -13.26 9.32
CA LEU A 58 13.19 -13.70 10.44
C LEU A 58 13.99 -13.92 11.73
N ALA A 59 15.32 -13.87 11.65
CA ALA A 59 16.22 -14.15 12.76
C ALA A 59 16.02 -13.25 14.00
N SER A 60 15.59 -11.98 13.89
CA SER A 60 15.46 -11.07 15.06
C SER A 60 14.11 -10.32 15.13
N VAL A 61 13.15 -10.81 15.91
CA VAL A 61 11.91 -10.04 16.20
C VAL A 61 12.19 -9.06 17.34
N ASN A 62 12.05 -7.76 17.07
CA ASN A 62 12.20 -6.72 18.09
C ASN A 62 10.96 -6.68 18.99
N LEU A 63 11.12 -6.75 20.32
CA LEU A 63 10.04 -6.92 21.32
C LEU A 63 9.03 -5.76 21.32
N LYS A 64 9.41 -4.60 20.80
CA LYS A 64 8.55 -3.40 20.72
C LYS A 64 7.25 -3.66 19.94
N TYR A 65 7.23 -4.61 19.00
CA TYR A 65 6.05 -4.93 18.18
C TYR A 65 5.18 -6.05 18.77
N VAL A 66 5.74 -6.86 19.66
CA VAL A 66 4.97 -7.84 20.46
C VAL A 66 4.07 -7.11 21.47
N LYS A 67 4.42 -5.87 21.88
CA LYS A 67 3.59 -5.03 22.75
C LYS A 67 2.17 -4.77 22.20
N LEU A 68 1.95 -4.78 20.88
CA LEU A 68 0.61 -4.58 20.31
C LEU A 68 -0.26 -5.85 20.46
N GLY A 69 0.35 -7.03 20.29
CA GLY A 69 -0.29 -8.31 20.61
C GLY A 69 -0.57 -8.45 22.11
N TYR A 70 0.36 -8.01 22.97
CA TYR A 70 0.12 -7.85 24.41
C TYR A 70 -1.00 -6.87 24.70
N HIS A 71 -1.09 -5.75 23.97
CA HIS A 71 -2.17 -4.78 24.16
C HIS A 71 -3.51 -5.42 23.79
N TYR A 72 -3.62 -6.11 22.65
CA TYR A 72 -4.85 -6.85 22.31
C TYR A 72 -5.21 -7.91 23.36
N LEU A 73 -4.23 -8.71 23.81
CA LEU A 73 -4.43 -9.71 24.85
C LEU A 73 -4.84 -9.07 26.19
N ILE A 74 -4.25 -7.93 26.59
CA ILE A 74 -4.56 -7.19 27.82
C ILE A 74 -5.92 -6.49 27.72
N THR A 75 -6.22 -5.84 26.59
CA THR A 75 -7.51 -5.19 26.31
C THR A 75 -8.64 -6.21 26.36
N HIS A 76 -8.40 -7.44 25.92
CA HIS A 76 -9.37 -8.53 26.00
C HIS A 76 -9.11 -9.48 27.17
N ALA A 77 -8.12 -9.25 28.04
CA ALA A 77 -7.75 -10.15 29.14
C ALA A 77 -8.85 -10.17 30.19
N MET A 78 -9.42 -9.00 30.48
CA MET A 78 -10.61 -8.89 31.31
C MET A 78 -11.74 -9.76 30.74
N ILE A 79 -12.00 -9.70 29.44
CA ILE A 79 -13.05 -10.52 28.79
C ILE A 79 -12.69 -12.01 28.83
N LEU A 80 -11.44 -12.36 28.53
CA LEU A 80 -10.92 -13.74 28.51
C LEU A 80 -10.82 -14.37 29.90
N MET A 81 -10.69 -13.58 30.97
CA MET A 81 -10.70 -14.06 32.36
C MET A 81 -12.10 -14.02 32.96
N VAL A 82 -12.86 -12.95 32.71
CA VAL A 82 -14.20 -12.74 33.26
C VAL A 82 -15.20 -13.69 32.61
N ILE A 83 -15.16 -13.93 31.29
CA ILE A 83 -16.13 -14.83 30.63
C ILE A 83 -16.05 -16.26 31.17
N PRO A 84 -14.88 -16.91 31.32
CA PRO A 84 -14.80 -18.23 31.94
C PRO A 84 -15.27 -18.23 33.38
N ILE A 85 -14.94 -17.21 34.17
CA ILE A 85 -15.42 -17.09 35.56
C ILE A 85 -16.93 -16.91 35.60
N LEU A 86 -17.50 -16.10 34.70
CA LEU A 86 -18.95 -15.91 34.55
C LEU A 86 -19.62 -17.18 34.05
N LEU A 87 -19.03 -17.92 33.13
CA LEU A 87 -19.55 -19.21 32.64
C LEU A 87 -19.47 -20.29 33.72
N ILE A 88 -18.42 -20.29 34.55
CA ILE A 88 -18.31 -21.19 35.70
C ILE A 88 -19.33 -20.80 36.77
N ALA A 89 -19.47 -19.52 37.09
CA ALA A 89 -20.47 -19.02 38.03
C ALA A 89 -21.91 -19.25 37.52
N LEU A 90 -22.15 -19.09 36.21
CA LEU A 90 -23.41 -19.40 35.53
C LEU A 90 -23.67 -20.91 35.50
N ALA A 91 -22.65 -21.74 35.28
CA ALA A 91 -22.79 -23.20 35.32
C ALA A 91 -23.04 -23.70 36.75
N GLU A 92 -22.36 -23.11 37.75
CA GLU A 92 -22.56 -23.43 39.17
C GLU A 92 -23.93 -22.97 39.66
N SER A 93 -24.41 -21.81 39.20
CA SER A 93 -25.79 -21.36 39.45
C SER A 93 -26.81 -22.17 38.66
N TRP A 94 -26.55 -22.54 37.40
CA TRP A 94 -27.42 -23.42 36.60
C TRP A 94 -27.57 -24.82 37.23
N PHE A 95 -26.53 -25.33 37.90
CA PHE A 95 -26.60 -26.58 38.65
C PHE A 95 -27.30 -26.46 40.01
N ARG A 96 -27.41 -25.24 40.57
CA ARG A 96 -28.11 -24.96 41.84
C ARG A 96 -29.55 -24.46 41.65
N ILE A 97 -29.87 -23.89 40.49
CA ILE A 97 -31.20 -23.37 40.15
C ILE A 97 -32.12 -24.56 39.86
N GLY A 98 -33.07 -24.80 40.77
CA GLY A 98 -34.16 -25.74 40.51
C GLY A 98 -35.24 -25.12 39.63
N TRP A 99 -36.14 -25.94 39.08
CA TRP A 99 -37.36 -25.47 38.40
C TRP A 99 -38.20 -24.50 39.26
N VAL A 100 -38.08 -24.59 40.59
CA VAL A 100 -38.76 -23.73 41.58
C VAL A 100 -38.21 -22.30 41.63
N ASP A 101 -36.89 -22.12 41.49
CA ASP A 101 -36.26 -20.79 41.50
C ASP A 101 -36.54 -20.00 40.22
N ILE A 102 -36.67 -20.71 39.09
CA ILE A 102 -37.08 -20.12 37.80
C ILE A 102 -38.54 -19.65 37.87
N LEU A 103 -39.41 -20.45 38.50
CA LEU A 103 -40.81 -20.07 38.75
C LEU A 103 -40.92 -18.86 39.70
N GLN A 104 -40.09 -18.77 40.75
CA GLN A 104 -40.04 -17.59 41.63
C GLN A 104 -39.48 -16.34 40.96
N LEU A 105 -38.48 -16.48 40.07
CA LEU A 105 -37.98 -15.36 39.28
C LEU A 105 -39.05 -14.88 38.30
N TRP A 106 -39.77 -15.82 37.68
CA TRP A 106 -40.90 -15.56 36.80
C TRP A 106 -42.05 -14.87 37.52
N ASP A 107 -42.44 -15.34 38.71
CA ASP A 107 -43.46 -14.70 39.56
C ASP A 107 -43.03 -13.30 40.01
N ASN A 108 -41.79 -13.10 40.43
CA ASN A 108 -41.29 -11.77 40.81
C ASN A 108 -41.23 -10.79 39.62
N LEU A 109 -40.94 -11.28 38.42
CA LEU A 109 -41.01 -10.49 37.17
C LEU A 109 -42.47 -10.22 36.74
N HIS A 110 -43.39 -11.15 37.02
CA HIS A 110 -44.83 -11.02 36.75
C HIS A 110 -45.49 -9.99 37.68
N PHE A 111 -45.08 -9.92 38.95
CA PHE A 111 -45.70 -9.05 39.96
C PHE A 111 -44.97 -7.71 40.19
N ASN A 112 -43.74 -7.53 39.70
CA ASN A 112 -42.99 -6.30 39.86
C ASN A 112 -42.70 -5.61 38.51
N LEU A 113 -43.72 -4.94 37.98
CA LEU A 113 -43.68 -4.18 36.73
C LEU A 113 -42.48 -3.22 36.66
N VAL A 114 -42.08 -2.65 37.80
CA VAL A 114 -40.92 -1.74 37.89
C VAL A 114 -39.62 -2.48 37.57
N SER A 115 -39.41 -3.66 38.14
CA SER A 115 -38.23 -4.48 37.86
C SER A 115 -38.19 -4.97 36.40
N ALA A 116 -39.34 -5.39 35.85
CA ALA A 116 -39.43 -5.80 34.46
C ALA A 116 -39.14 -4.63 33.48
N LEU A 117 -39.68 -3.43 33.76
CA LEU A 117 -39.40 -2.21 32.99
C LEU A 117 -37.95 -1.76 33.14
N ALA A 118 -37.36 -1.86 34.33
CA ALA A 118 -35.96 -1.50 34.57
C ALA A 118 -35.00 -2.44 33.83
N CYS A 119 -35.21 -3.76 33.92
CA CYS A 119 -34.38 -4.76 33.24
C CYS A 119 -34.49 -4.68 31.71
N SER A 120 -35.70 -4.48 31.18
CA SER A 120 -35.91 -4.29 29.74
C SER A 120 -35.31 -2.96 29.26
N GLY A 121 -35.47 -1.87 30.02
CA GLY A 121 -34.85 -0.58 29.76
C GLY A 121 -33.32 -0.64 29.74
N LEU A 122 -32.71 -1.31 30.73
CA LEU A 122 -31.27 -1.52 30.80
C LEU A 122 -30.78 -2.38 29.63
N SER A 123 -31.52 -3.42 29.26
CA SER A 123 -31.19 -4.29 28.13
C SER A 123 -31.24 -3.52 26.81
N VAL A 124 -32.31 -2.76 26.56
CA VAL A 124 -32.43 -1.91 25.36
C VAL A 124 -31.34 -0.86 25.32
N PHE A 125 -31.03 -0.21 26.46
CA PHE A 125 -29.93 0.73 26.56
C PHE A 125 -28.58 0.08 26.26
N ALA A 126 -28.28 -1.07 26.88
CA ALA A 126 -27.03 -1.81 26.66
C ALA A 126 -26.90 -2.26 25.20
N VAL A 127 -27.97 -2.79 24.60
CA VAL A 127 -28.00 -3.17 23.17
C VAL A 127 -27.80 -1.94 22.28
N THR A 128 -28.45 -0.81 22.60
CA THR A 128 -28.32 0.43 21.83
C THR A 128 -26.91 0.98 21.90
N VAL A 129 -26.33 1.08 23.09
CA VAL A 129 -24.93 1.50 23.31
C VAL A 129 -23.98 0.56 22.58
N TYR A 130 -24.18 -0.75 22.71
CA TYR A 130 -23.38 -1.75 22.02
C TYR A 130 -23.40 -1.59 20.50
N VAL A 131 -24.60 -1.45 19.91
CA VAL A 131 -24.78 -1.20 18.47
C VAL A 131 -24.16 0.13 18.04
N MET A 132 -24.25 1.17 18.88
CA MET A 132 -23.65 2.48 18.60
C MET A 132 -22.12 2.49 18.71
N MET A 133 -21.54 1.65 19.58
CA MET A 133 -20.10 1.51 19.78
C MET A 133 -19.44 0.59 18.76
N ARG A 134 -20.18 -0.31 18.11
CA ARG A 134 -19.62 -1.18 17.08
C ARG A 134 -19.11 -0.35 15.88
N PRO A 135 -17.87 -0.60 15.41
CA PRO A 135 -17.38 -0.03 14.16
C PRO A 135 -18.32 -0.40 13.02
N ARG A 136 -18.56 0.55 12.11
CA ARG A 136 -19.40 0.31 10.95
C ARG A 136 -18.61 -0.49 9.91
N PRO A 137 -19.23 -1.50 9.30
CA PRO A 137 -18.60 -2.21 8.19
C PRO A 137 -18.35 -1.23 7.04
N VAL A 138 -17.20 -1.39 6.37
CA VAL A 138 -16.83 -0.65 5.18
C VAL A 138 -16.89 -1.60 4.00
N TYR A 139 -17.76 -1.29 3.05
CA TYR A 139 -18.02 -2.08 1.86
C TYR A 139 -17.28 -1.49 0.67
N LEU A 140 -16.64 -2.35 -0.11
CA LEU A 140 -16.19 -2.06 -1.46
C LEU A 140 -17.36 -2.37 -2.41
N VAL A 141 -18.04 -1.31 -2.86
CA VAL A 141 -19.19 -1.43 -3.77
C VAL A 141 -18.72 -1.95 -5.12
N ASP A 142 -17.79 -1.21 -5.74
CA ASP A 142 -17.08 -1.61 -6.95
C ASP A 142 -15.79 -0.80 -7.11
N PHE A 143 -14.97 -1.15 -8.10
CA PHE A 143 -13.79 -0.40 -8.51
C PHE A 143 -13.61 -0.46 -10.04
N ALA A 144 -12.83 0.47 -10.56
CA ALA A 144 -12.45 0.55 -11.97
C ALA A 144 -10.97 0.87 -12.08
N CYS A 145 -10.32 0.28 -13.08
CA CYS A 145 -8.91 0.52 -13.39
C CYS A 145 -8.85 1.10 -14.80
N TYR A 146 -8.15 2.22 -14.96
CA TYR A 146 -8.02 2.88 -16.24
C TYR A 146 -7.24 1.98 -17.21
N GLN A 147 -7.85 1.65 -18.35
CA GLN A 147 -7.15 1.02 -19.46
C GLN A 147 -6.80 2.10 -20.50
N PRO A 148 -5.51 2.46 -20.66
CA PRO A 148 -5.14 3.42 -21.68
C PRO A 148 -5.42 2.89 -23.10
N PRO A 149 -5.68 3.77 -24.07
CA PRO A 149 -5.87 3.39 -25.46
C PRO A 149 -4.61 2.76 -26.07
N ASP A 150 -4.80 1.99 -27.14
CA ASP A 150 -3.75 1.19 -27.78
C ASP A 150 -2.62 2.03 -28.39
N ASP A 151 -2.88 3.29 -28.77
CA ASP A 151 -1.85 4.22 -29.24
C ASP A 151 -0.79 4.52 -28.17
N ARG A 152 -1.11 4.28 -26.89
CA ARG A 152 -0.20 4.41 -25.75
C ARG A 152 0.56 3.15 -25.37
N LYS A 153 0.30 2.01 -26.02
CA LYS A 153 1.09 0.79 -25.80
C LYS A 153 2.54 1.05 -26.18
N CYS A 154 3.44 0.65 -25.31
CA CYS A 154 4.87 0.82 -25.47
C CYS A 154 5.59 -0.51 -25.26
N SER A 155 6.13 -1.06 -26.36
CA SER A 155 7.08 -2.16 -26.30
C SER A 155 8.40 -1.72 -25.68
N ASN A 156 9.21 -2.69 -25.25
CA ASN A 156 10.57 -2.41 -24.78
C ASN A 156 11.41 -1.73 -25.88
N GLU A 157 11.24 -2.14 -27.13
CA GLU A 157 11.91 -1.50 -28.28
C GLU A 157 11.49 -0.04 -28.45
N ARG A 158 10.17 0.22 -28.45
CA ARG A 158 9.63 1.59 -28.58
C ARG A 158 10.10 2.48 -27.43
N PHE A 159 10.17 1.95 -26.20
CA PHE A 159 10.69 2.66 -25.04
C PHE A 159 12.17 3.03 -25.22
N LEU A 160 13.00 2.10 -25.69
CA LEU A 160 14.43 2.35 -25.91
C LEU A 160 14.67 3.35 -27.05
N GLN A 161 13.90 3.27 -28.13
CA GLN A 161 13.94 4.25 -29.23
C GLN A 161 13.56 5.65 -28.73
N ALA A 162 12.43 5.78 -28.03
CA ALA A 162 11.99 7.05 -27.46
C ALA A 162 13.02 7.63 -26.49
N SER A 163 13.61 6.79 -25.62
CA SER A 163 14.67 7.18 -24.70
C SER A 163 15.91 7.70 -25.43
N MET A 164 16.34 7.03 -26.51
CA MET A 164 17.45 7.49 -27.34
C MET A 164 17.16 8.85 -27.99
N MET A 165 15.95 9.04 -28.53
CA MET A 165 15.53 10.28 -29.18
C MET A 165 15.46 11.49 -28.25
N THR A 166 15.41 11.29 -26.92
CA THR A 166 15.50 12.41 -25.96
C THR A 166 16.86 13.12 -26.01
N GLY A 167 17.92 12.43 -26.46
CA GLY A 167 19.30 12.92 -26.45
C GLY A 167 19.90 13.11 -25.06
N ALA A 168 19.25 12.61 -23.99
CA ALA A 168 19.64 12.88 -22.60
C ALA A 168 20.62 11.84 -22.02
N PHE A 169 20.65 10.63 -22.59
CA PHE A 169 21.31 9.48 -21.98
C PHE A 169 22.62 9.12 -22.68
N THR A 170 23.65 8.78 -21.88
CA THR A 170 24.91 8.21 -22.38
C THR A 170 24.72 6.78 -22.88
N GLU A 171 25.68 6.27 -23.65
CA GLU A 171 25.67 4.86 -24.11
C GLU A 171 25.59 3.88 -22.94
N GLU A 172 26.28 4.17 -21.83
CA GLU A 172 26.25 3.36 -20.62
C GLU A 172 24.85 3.32 -19.98
N SER A 173 24.19 4.48 -19.87
CA SER A 173 22.81 4.58 -19.39
C SER A 173 21.82 3.87 -20.31
N MET A 174 22.02 3.95 -21.62
CA MET A 174 21.21 3.21 -22.60
C MET A 174 21.41 1.70 -22.49
N ALA A 175 22.64 1.23 -22.29
CA ALA A 175 22.95 -0.17 -22.05
C ALA A 175 22.32 -0.66 -20.74
N PHE A 176 22.35 0.16 -19.68
CA PHE A 176 21.67 -0.13 -18.42
C PHE A 176 20.15 -0.26 -18.62
N GLN A 177 19.51 0.71 -19.27
CA GLN A 177 18.07 0.66 -19.56
C GLN A 177 17.68 -0.59 -20.35
N ARG A 178 18.44 -0.93 -21.40
CA ARG A 178 18.23 -2.16 -22.19
C ARG A 178 18.29 -3.41 -21.32
N LYS A 179 19.28 -3.51 -20.42
CA LYS A 179 19.42 -4.62 -19.48
C LYS A 179 18.24 -4.71 -18.50
N ILE A 180 17.75 -3.56 -18.02
CA ILE A 180 16.59 -3.53 -17.11
C ILE A 180 15.30 -3.93 -17.84
N CYS A 181 15.05 -3.44 -19.06
CA CYS A 181 13.86 -3.83 -19.83
C CYS A 181 13.69 -5.36 -19.88
N VAL A 182 14.77 -6.08 -20.20
CA VAL A 182 14.78 -7.55 -20.28
C VAL A 182 14.53 -8.22 -18.92
N ARG A 183 15.08 -7.67 -17.83
CA ARG A 183 15.03 -8.29 -16.50
C ARG A 183 13.85 -7.86 -15.63
N SER A 184 13.19 -6.76 -15.99
CA SER A 184 12.16 -6.11 -15.18
C SER A 184 10.89 -6.95 -15.04
N GLY A 185 10.64 -7.86 -15.99
CA GLY A 185 9.41 -8.65 -16.08
C GLY A 185 8.26 -7.91 -16.78
N LEU A 186 8.50 -6.71 -17.33
CA LEU A 186 7.53 -5.98 -18.14
C LEU A 186 7.44 -6.60 -19.54
N GLY A 187 6.22 -6.78 -20.01
CA GLY A 187 5.92 -7.18 -21.38
C GLY A 187 5.72 -5.97 -22.30
N ASP A 188 5.56 -6.24 -23.59
CA ASP A 188 5.52 -5.22 -24.65
C ASP A 188 4.17 -4.49 -24.80
N SER A 189 3.24 -4.70 -23.86
CA SER A 189 1.89 -4.11 -23.91
C SER A 189 1.62 -3.11 -22.79
N ALA A 190 2.63 -2.75 -22.00
CA ALA A 190 2.51 -1.73 -20.97
C ALA A 190 2.35 -0.33 -21.58
N TYR A 191 1.91 0.66 -20.80
CA TYR A 191 1.52 1.97 -21.31
C TYR A 191 2.39 3.11 -20.79
N LEU A 192 2.68 4.08 -21.66
CA LEU A 192 3.38 5.32 -21.31
C LEU A 192 2.61 6.53 -21.85
N PRO A 193 2.76 7.73 -21.24
CA PRO A 193 2.10 8.93 -21.73
C PRO A 193 2.67 9.36 -23.08
N LYS A 194 1.81 10.03 -23.88
CA LYS A 194 2.19 10.59 -25.19
C LYS A 194 3.42 11.49 -25.13
N SER A 195 3.59 12.24 -24.03
CA SER A 195 4.78 13.05 -23.77
C SER A 195 6.09 12.24 -23.86
N ILE A 196 6.07 10.96 -23.51
CA ILE A 196 7.28 10.12 -23.48
C ILE A 196 7.48 9.32 -24.77
N ILE A 197 6.42 8.91 -25.46
CA ILE A 197 6.49 7.95 -26.59
C ILE A 197 6.06 8.51 -27.95
N ASN A 198 5.66 9.78 -28.02
CA ASN A 198 5.40 10.43 -29.31
C ASN A 198 6.70 10.75 -30.05
N ASP A 199 6.58 11.08 -31.33
CA ASP A 199 7.67 11.59 -32.15
C ASP A 199 7.43 13.09 -32.48
N PRO A 200 8.29 14.02 -32.02
CA PRO A 200 9.41 13.78 -31.12
C PRO A 200 8.95 13.59 -29.66
N PRO A 201 9.65 12.79 -28.86
CA PRO A 201 9.37 12.67 -27.43
C PRO A 201 9.79 13.95 -26.70
N VAL A 202 9.29 14.13 -25.47
CA VAL A 202 9.69 15.26 -24.63
C VAL A 202 11.21 15.24 -24.45
N ARG A 203 11.84 16.35 -24.87
CA ARG A 203 13.28 16.55 -24.71
C ARG A 203 13.61 16.99 -23.28
N LYS A 204 14.87 16.84 -22.92
CA LYS A 204 15.42 17.34 -21.65
C LYS A 204 15.03 18.82 -21.44
N GLY A 205 14.43 19.12 -20.29
CA GLY A 205 14.00 20.48 -19.92
C GLY A 205 12.68 20.94 -20.55
N GLN A 206 11.98 20.09 -21.31
CA GLN A 206 10.67 20.39 -21.91
C GLN A 206 9.43 19.70 -21.29
N PRO A 207 9.49 18.89 -20.21
CA PRO A 207 8.27 18.48 -19.53
C PRO A 207 7.49 19.71 -19.10
N ASN A 208 6.20 19.79 -19.47
CA ASN A 208 5.38 20.94 -19.11
C ASN A 208 4.13 20.51 -18.32
N MET A 209 3.70 21.42 -17.46
CA MET A 209 2.55 21.24 -16.57
C MET A 209 1.25 20.90 -17.32
N ARG A 210 1.11 21.35 -18.58
CA ARG A 210 -0.09 21.10 -19.38
C ARG A 210 -0.20 19.61 -19.72
N GLN A 211 0.85 19.01 -20.28
CA GLN A 211 0.85 17.58 -20.62
C GLN A 211 0.68 16.69 -19.37
N ALA A 212 1.26 17.12 -18.25
CA ALA A 212 1.09 16.43 -16.97
C ALA A 212 -0.37 16.44 -16.48
N ARG A 213 -1.04 17.61 -16.60
CA ARG A 213 -2.48 17.72 -16.32
C ARG A 213 -3.30 16.86 -17.25
N GLU A 214 -3.01 16.90 -18.56
CA GLU A 214 -3.71 16.07 -19.56
C GLU A 214 -3.57 14.57 -19.26
N GLU A 215 -2.39 14.09 -18.85
CA GLU A 215 -2.20 12.72 -18.37
C GLU A 215 -3.05 12.42 -17.13
N ALA A 216 -2.97 13.28 -16.10
CA ALA A 216 -3.69 13.06 -14.85
C ALA A 216 -5.21 13.07 -15.06
N GLU A 217 -5.74 14.01 -15.84
CA GLU A 217 -7.16 14.11 -16.21
C GLU A 217 -7.61 12.85 -16.94
N GLN A 218 -6.88 12.43 -17.99
CA GLN A 218 -7.23 11.25 -18.76
C GLN A 218 -7.32 9.98 -17.90
N VAL A 219 -6.33 9.78 -17.01
CA VAL A 219 -6.29 8.59 -16.16
C VAL A 219 -7.35 8.62 -15.06
N MET A 220 -7.45 9.74 -14.34
CA MET A 220 -8.41 9.87 -13.24
C MET A 220 -9.85 9.87 -13.73
N PHE A 221 -10.15 10.64 -14.77
CA PHE A 221 -11.52 10.73 -15.29
C PHE A 221 -11.91 9.43 -15.98
N GLY A 222 -11.02 8.80 -16.74
CA GLY A 222 -11.32 7.50 -17.35
C GLY A 222 -11.65 6.41 -16.32
N ALA A 223 -10.93 6.36 -15.19
CA ALA A 223 -11.25 5.42 -14.11
C ALA A 223 -12.57 5.78 -13.39
N LEU A 224 -12.82 7.07 -13.15
CA LEU A 224 -14.03 7.55 -12.47
C LEU A 224 -15.28 7.38 -13.32
N ASP A 225 -15.22 7.63 -14.62
CA ASP A 225 -16.32 7.46 -15.56
C ASP A 225 -16.82 6.00 -15.54
N GLU A 226 -15.89 5.05 -15.68
CA GLU A 226 -16.21 3.62 -15.59
C GLU A 226 -16.78 3.26 -14.21
N LEU A 227 -16.22 3.80 -13.12
CA LEU A 227 -16.71 3.53 -11.77
C LEU A 227 -18.14 4.03 -11.56
N PHE A 228 -18.44 5.26 -11.98
CA PHE A 228 -19.77 5.85 -11.83
C PHE A 228 -20.79 5.13 -12.72
N GLU A 229 -20.40 4.71 -13.93
CA GLU A 229 -21.24 3.90 -14.80
C GLU A 229 -21.54 2.53 -14.17
N LYS A 230 -20.51 1.79 -13.72
CA LYS A 230 -20.66 0.47 -13.07
C LYS A 230 -21.57 0.52 -11.85
N THR A 231 -21.44 1.57 -11.04
CA THR A 231 -22.16 1.67 -9.77
C THR A 231 -23.51 2.36 -9.88
N GLY A 232 -23.75 3.13 -10.95
CA GLY A 232 -24.92 4.00 -11.08
C GLY A 232 -25.01 5.10 -10.01
N ILE A 233 -23.95 5.32 -9.23
CA ILE A 233 -23.91 6.34 -8.17
C ILE A 233 -23.56 7.67 -8.83
N LYS A 234 -24.34 8.71 -8.55
CA LYS A 234 -24.06 10.04 -9.09
C LYS A 234 -22.88 10.66 -8.35
N PRO A 235 -21.97 11.39 -9.02
CA PRO A 235 -20.84 12.06 -8.37
C PRO A 235 -21.26 13.00 -7.22
N LYS A 236 -22.46 13.61 -7.31
CA LYS A 236 -23.03 14.46 -6.25
C LYS A 236 -23.37 13.73 -4.95
N ASP A 237 -23.57 12.41 -5.00
CA ASP A 237 -23.90 11.59 -3.82
C ASP A 237 -22.65 11.19 -3.03
N VAL A 238 -21.46 11.33 -3.62
CA VAL A 238 -20.17 11.03 -3.00
C VAL A 238 -19.86 12.07 -1.93
N GLY A 239 -19.55 11.60 -0.73
CA GLY A 239 -19.30 12.48 0.40
C GLY A 239 -17.88 12.62 0.87
N ILE A 240 -17.04 11.66 0.51
CA ILE A 240 -15.62 11.66 0.80
C ILE A 240 -14.90 11.39 -0.52
N LEU A 241 -13.86 12.15 -0.81
CA LEU A 241 -12.97 11.95 -1.95
C LEU A 241 -11.54 11.92 -1.44
N VAL A 242 -10.83 10.80 -1.63
CA VAL A 242 -9.41 10.68 -1.29
C VAL A 242 -8.65 10.43 -2.58
N VAL A 243 -7.77 11.35 -2.95
CA VAL A 243 -6.93 11.23 -4.15
C VAL A 243 -5.49 11.06 -3.71
N ASN A 244 -4.76 10.13 -4.33
CA ASN A 244 -3.32 10.02 -4.12
C ASN A 244 -2.57 10.03 -5.46
N CYS A 245 -1.50 10.82 -5.49
CA CYS A 245 -0.50 10.88 -6.55
C CYS A 245 0.81 11.35 -5.93
N SER A 246 1.87 10.54 -6.00
CA SER A 246 3.06 10.79 -5.18
C SER A 246 3.82 12.02 -5.67
N LEU A 247 4.04 12.10 -6.98
CA LEU A 247 5.03 13.01 -7.55
C LEU A 247 4.40 14.13 -8.41
N PHE A 248 3.06 14.20 -8.51
CA PHE A 248 2.39 15.33 -9.18
C PHE A 248 1.30 15.93 -8.29
N ASN A 249 1.61 17.08 -7.71
CA ASN A 249 0.75 17.79 -6.76
C ASN A 249 0.57 19.26 -7.19
N PRO A 250 -0.23 19.53 -8.25
CA PRO A 250 -0.45 20.88 -8.75
C PRO A 250 -1.29 21.73 -7.77
N THR A 251 -1.27 23.04 -7.98
CA THR A 251 -2.25 23.97 -7.44
C THR A 251 -3.12 24.51 -8.59
N PRO A 252 -4.46 24.35 -8.56
CA PRO A 252 -5.26 23.61 -7.57
C PRO A 252 -5.00 22.09 -7.59
N SER A 253 -5.34 21.40 -6.49
CA SER A 253 -5.06 19.97 -6.27
C SER A 253 -5.82 19.04 -7.23
N LEU A 254 -5.35 17.78 -7.36
CA LEU A 254 -6.03 16.77 -8.18
C LEU A 254 -7.44 16.45 -7.66
N ALA A 255 -7.63 16.46 -6.34
CA ALA A 255 -8.96 16.36 -5.75
C ALA A 255 -9.88 17.52 -6.20
N SER A 256 -9.37 18.74 -6.24
CA SER A 256 -10.14 19.91 -6.71
C SER A 256 -10.48 19.80 -8.20
N MET A 257 -9.55 19.28 -9.00
CA MET A 257 -9.75 19.00 -10.42
C MET A 257 -10.92 18.02 -10.63
N ILE A 258 -10.97 16.91 -9.89
CA ILE A 258 -12.09 15.94 -9.93
C ILE A 258 -13.41 16.60 -9.49
N ILE A 259 -13.41 17.33 -8.37
CA ILE A 259 -14.61 17.99 -7.83
C ILE A 259 -15.20 18.98 -8.85
N ASN A 260 -14.34 19.77 -9.48
CA ASN A 260 -14.74 20.72 -10.51
C ASN A 260 -15.24 20.04 -11.77
N HIS A 261 -14.61 18.95 -12.22
CA HIS A 261 -15.00 18.24 -13.43
C HIS A 261 -16.40 17.60 -13.27
N TYR A 262 -16.61 16.83 -12.21
CA TYR A 262 -17.86 16.09 -11.99
C TYR A 262 -18.97 16.90 -11.29
N LYS A 263 -18.70 18.18 -10.98
CA LYS A 263 -19.62 19.07 -10.24
C LYS A 263 -20.15 18.40 -8.98
N MET A 264 -19.23 17.84 -8.19
CA MET A 264 -19.54 17.18 -6.92
C MET A 264 -20.15 18.17 -5.93
N ARG A 265 -20.77 17.65 -4.87
CA ARG A 265 -21.44 18.47 -3.85
C ARG A 265 -20.46 19.42 -3.13
N GLY A 266 -20.93 20.62 -2.79
CA GLY A 266 -20.10 21.68 -2.19
C GLY A 266 -19.55 21.38 -0.79
N ASN A 267 -20.07 20.36 -0.10
CA ASN A 267 -19.61 19.92 1.23
C ASN A 267 -18.86 18.57 1.20
N VAL A 268 -18.34 18.15 0.04
CA VAL A 268 -17.50 16.95 -0.09
C VAL A 268 -16.26 17.07 0.80
N LYS A 269 -15.92 16.00 1.52
CA LYS A 269 -14.70 15.92 2.32
C LYS A 269 -13.57 15.41 1.43
N SER A 270 -12.73 16.30 0.94
CA SER A 270 -11.65 15.98 0.00
C SER A 270 -10.28 15.94 0.67
N VAL A 271 -9.50 14.90 0.36
CA VAL A 271 -8.11 14.74 0.81
C VAL A 271 -7.24 14.46 -0.42
N ASN A 272 -6.11 15.14 -0.54
CA ASN A 272 -5.12 14.92 -1.59
C ASN A 272 -3.78 14.50 -0.96
N LEU A 273 -3.30 13.30 -1.27
CA LEU A 273 -2.10 12.70 -0.70
C LEU A 273 -0.95 12.70 -1.72
N GLY A 274 0.22 13.16 -1.30
CA GLY A 274 1.46 13.14 -2.09
C GLY A 274 2.65 12.56 -1.31
N GLY A 275 3.73 12.21 -2.01
CA GLY A 275 5.00 11.78 -1.40
C GLY A 275 4.98 10.44 -0.64
N MET A 276 3.99 9.57 -0.86
CA MET A 276 3.85 8.30 -0.12
C MET A 276 4.29 7.06 -0.91
N GLY A 277 4.57 7.21 -2.21
CA GLY A 277 5.00 6.15 -3.12
C GLY A 277 3.91 5.10 -3.34
N CYS A 278 4.32 3.91 -3.78
CA CYS A 278 3.41 2.87 -4.23
C CYS A 278 2.45 2.31 -3.15
N SER A 279 2.69 2.57 -1.87
CA SER A 279 1.78 2.18 -0.79
C SER A 279 0.60 3.13 -0.56
N ALA A 280 0.57 4.27 -1.28
CA ALA A 280 -0.44 5.31 -1.10
C ALA A 280 -1.88 4.83 -1.33
N GLY A 281 -2.07 3.80 -2.17
CA GLY A 281 -3.38 3.21 -2.43
C GLY A 281 -4.00 2.61 -1.16
N VAL A 282 -3.25 1.73 -0.47
CA VAL A 282 -3.68 1.11 0.80
C VAL A 282 -3.83 2.16 1.91
N ILE A 283 -2.93 3.15 1.97
CA ILE A 283 -3.04 4.27 2.91
C ILE A 283 -4.34 5.06 2.67
N SER A 284 -4.71 5.27 1.42
CA SER A 284 -5.94 5.98 1.06
C SER A 284 -7.19 5.21 1.44
N ILE A 285 -7.18 3.87 1.32
CA ILE A 285 -8.26 3.00 1.81
C ILE A 285 -8.41 3.11 3.32
N ASP A 286 -7.29 3.09 4.06
CA ASP A 286 -7.28 3.24 5.52
C ASP A 286 -7.86 4.60 5.96
N ILE A 287 -7.46 5.69 5.31
CA ILE A 287 -8.01 7.03 5.57
C ILE A 287 -9.50 7.09 5.23
N ALA A 288 -9.92 6.53 4.09
CA ALA A 288 -11.32 6.50 3.70
C ALA A 288 -12.16 5.68 4.68
N ARG A 289 -11.63 4.55 5.19
CA ARG A 289 -12.26 3.75 6.25
C ARG A 289 -12.50 4.60 7.50
N ASP A 290 -11.49 5.34 7.96
CA ASP A 290 -11.59 6.16 9.18
C ASP A 290 -12.60 7.30 9.00
N LEU A 291 -12.57 7.97 7.85
CA LEU A 291 -13.57 8.99 7.50
C LEU A 291 -14.98 8.41 7.42
N LEU A 292 -15.14 7.17 6.95
CA LEU A 292 -16.42 6.46 6.96
C LEU A 292 -16.87 6.01 8.36
N GLN A 293 -15.99 5.91 9.35
CA GLN A 293 -16.42 5.70 10.73
C GLN A 293 -17.09 6.95 11.31
N VAL A 294 -16.55 8.12 10.95
CA VAL A 294 -17.04 9.44 11.39
C VAL A 294 -18.29 9.87 10.61
N HIS A 295 -18.24 9.82 9.28
CA HIS A 295 -19.33 10.27 8.40
C HIS A 295 -20.28 9.12 8.06
N ARG A 296 -21.47 9.16 8.66
CA ARG A 296 -22.48 8.10 8.51
C ARG A 296 -23.19 8.14 7.16
N ASN A 297 -23.57 6.97 6.69
CA ASN A 297 -24.48 6.75 5.56
C ASN A 297 -24.03 7.48 4.26
N THR A 298 -22.75 7.39 3.89
CA THR A 298 -22.18 8.08 2.73
C THR A 298 -21.32 7.14 1.87
N TYR A 299 -21.04 7.58 0.65
CA TYR A 299 -20.00 7.00 -0.19
C TYR A 299 -18.68 7.73 -0.01
N ALA A 300 -17.59 6.98 -0.14
CA ALA A 300 -16.24 7.49 -0.27
C ALA A 300 -15.64 6.99 -1.58
N VAL A 301 -15.02 7.88 -2.35
CA VAL A 301 -14.27 7.49 -3.55
C VAL A 301 -12.79 7.66 -3.27
N VAL A 302 -12.01 6.61 -3.53
CA VAL A 302 -10.55 6.67 -3.53
C VAL A 302 -10.06 6.64 -4.98
N VAL A 303 -9.20 7.59 -5.36
CA VAL A 303 -8.55 7.63 -6.67
C VAL A 303 -7.04 7.52 -6.47
N SER A 304 -6.43 6.53 -7.09
CA SER A 304 -4.99 6.27 -7.04
C SER A 304 -4.40 6.36 -8.44
N THR A 305 -3.38 7.19 -8.62
CA THR A 305 -2.69 7.33 -9.91
C THR A 305 -1.27 7.85 -9.69
N GLU A 306 -0.41 7.73 -10.70
CA GLU A 306 0.91 8.35 -10.72
C GLU A 306 1.10 9.07 -12.06
N ASN A 307 1.64 10.28 -12.01
CA ASN A 307 1.98 11.02 -13.23
C ASN A 307 3.39 10.64 -13.67
N ILE A 308 3.53 10.16 -14.91
CA ILE A 308 4.82 9.80 -15.47
C ILE A 308 5.47 11.00 -16.19
N THR A 309 4.67 11.87 -16.81
CA THR A 309 5.13 12.97 -17.66
C THR A 309 6.15 13.90 -16.98
N LEU A 310 5.88 14.42 -15.79
CA LEU A 310 6.80 15.34 -15.11
C LEU A 310 7.90 14.66 -14.30
N ASN A 311 7.77 13.35 -14.09
CA ASN A 311 8.66 12.60 -13.20
C ASN A 311 9.67 11.75 -13.96
N TRP A 312 9.72 11.93 -15.28
CA TRP A 312 10.73 11.31 -16.13
C TRP A 312 12.10 11.88 -15.80
N TYR A 313 13.05 11.00 -15.46
CA TYR A 313 14.42 11.40 -15.14
C TYR A 313 15.25 11.54 -16.42
N PHE A 314 15.89 12.69 -16.60
CA PHE A 314 16.74 13.02 -17.76
C PHE A 314 18.24 12.99 -17.46
N GLY A 315 18.65 12.49 -16.30
CA GLY A 315 20.06 12.34 -15.95
C GLY A 315 20.57 10.92 -16.19
N ASN A 316 21.79 10.65 -15.72
CA ASN A 316 22.53 9.41 -15.97
C ASN A 316 22.89 8.64 -14.69
N ASP A 317 22.36 9.04 -13.54
CA ASP A 317 22.51 8.27 -12.29
C ASP A 317 21.64 6.99 -12.36
N ARG A 318 22.31 5.83 -12.31
CA ARG A 318 21.65 4.51 -12.35
C ARG A 318 20.62 4.31 -11.24
N SER A 319 20.83 4.91 -10.06
CA SER A 319 19.92 4.78 -8.91
C SER A 319 18.57 5.47 -9.14
N MET A 320 18.53 6.50 -10.00
CA MET A 320 17.32 7.22 -10.39
C MET A 320 16.76 6.72 -11.72
N LEU A 321 17.61 6.20 -12.61
CA LEU A 321 17.21 5.76 -13.95
C LEU A 321 16.32 4.52 -13.95
N LEU A 322 16.38 3.69 -12.89
CA LEU A 322 15.55 2.48 -12.77
C LEU A 322 14.05 2.79 -12.88
N GLN A 323 13.61 3.95 -12.39
CA GLN A 323 12.20 4.33 -12.39
C GLN A 323 11.62 4.44 -13.80
N ASN A 324 12.36 5.02 -14.75
CA ASN A 324 11.91 5.18 -16.14
C ASN A 324 11.61 3.81 -16.78
N CYS A 325 12.40 2.80 -16.43
CA CYS A 325 12.27 1.46 -17.00
C CYS A 325 11.03 0.70 -16.50
N ILE A 326 10.61 0.91 -15.25
CA ILE A 326 9.57 0.07 -14.59
C ILE A 326 8.21 0.76 -14.46
N PHE A 327 8.18 2.08 -14.28
CA PHE A 327 6.94 2.80 -14.03
C PHE A 327 6.16 2.99 -15.32
N ARG A 328 4.85 2.82 -15.23
CA ARG A 328 3.93 2.86 -16.36
C ARG A 328 2.67 3.60 -15.98
N MET A 329 2.00 4.10 -16.99
CA MET A 329 0.74 4.81 -16.85
C MET A 329 -0.35 3.88 -16.33
N GLY A 330 -1.05 4.32 -15.29
CA GLY A 330 -2.22 3.63 -14.77
C GLY A 330 -2.92 4.41 -13.66
N GLY A 331 -4.12 3.97 -13.34
CA GLY A 331 -4.88 4.53 -12.25
C GLY A 331 -6.09 3.67 -11.91
N ALA A 332 -6.58 3.82 -10.69
CA ALA A 332 -7.74 3.11 -10.20
C ALA A 332 -8.66 4.04 -9.40
N ALA A 333 -9.96 3.86 -9.56
CA ALA A 333 -11.00 4.52 -8.79
C ALA A 333 -11.81 3.46 -8.03
N ILE A 334 -12.06 3.70 -6.75
CA ILE A 334 -12.60 2.72 -5.82
C ILE A 334 -13.78 3.33 -5.07
N MET A 335 -14.95 2.70 -5.14
CA MET A 335 -16.16 3.13 -4.46
C MET A 335 -16.35 2.36 -3.15
N LEU A 336 -16.19 3.06 -2.04
CA LEU A 336 -16.44 2.55 -0.69
C LEU A 336 -17.74 3.09 -0.10
N SER A 337 -18.33 2.36 0.83
CA SER A 337 -19.56 2.78 1.52
C SER A 337 -19.67 2.18 2.92
N ASN A 338 -20.27 2.92 3.85
CA ASN A 338 -20.71 2.40 5.15
C ASN A 338 -22.23 2.24 5.25
N ARG A 339 -22.95 2.37 4.13
CA ARG A 339 -24.41 2.25 4.08
C ARG A 339 -24.80 0.79 4.19
N GLY A 340 -25.64 0.44 5.17
CA GLY A 340 -26.12 -0.94 5.33
C GLY A 340 -26.82 -1.49 4.08
N ARG A 341 -27.54 -0.62 3.34
CA ARG A 341 -28.19 -0.94 2.06
C ARG A 341 -27.21 -1.26 0.93
N GLU A 342 -25.92 -1.00 1.07
CA GLU A 342 -24.93 -1.32 0.03
C GLU A 342 -24.40 -2.75 0.16
N ARG A 343 -24.59 -3.38 1.33
CA ARG A 343 -24.09 -4.73 1.62
C ARG A 343 -24.52 -5.78 0.59
N TRP A 344 -25.74 -5.70 0.07
CA TRP A 344 -26.27 -6.73 -0.84
C TRP A 344 -25.63 -6.71 -2.23
N ARG A 345 -25.14 -5.54 -2.69
CA ARG A 345 -24.49 -5.40 -4.00
C ARG A 345 -22.98 -5.25 -3.94
N ALA A 346 -22.43 -4.92 -2.76
CA ALA A 346 -21.00 -4.79 -2.57
C ALA A 346 -20.26 -6.09 -2.90
N LYS A 347 -19.10 -5.95 -3.53
CA LYS A 347 -18.24 -7.08 -3.88
C LYS A 347 -17.47 -7.58 -2.65
N TYR A 348 -16.93 -6.66 -1.86
CA TYR A 348 -16.09 -6.99 -0.71
C TYR A 348 -16.44 -6.16 0.54
N GLU A 349 -16.03 -6.67 1.70
CA GLU A 349 -16.02 -5.97 2.98
C GLU A 349 -14.57 -5.83 3.46
N LEU A 350 -14.18 -4.63 3.89
CA LEU A 350 -12.87 -4.39 4.47
C LEU A 350 -12.83 -4.98 5.89
N VAL A 351 -11.97 -5.97 6.11
CA VAL A 351 -11.85 -6.66 7.40
C VAL A 351 -10.83 -5.95 8.29
N HIS A 352 -9.60 -5.77 7.77
CA HIS A 352 -8.50 -5.15 8.50
C HIS A 352 -7.63 -4.30 7.57
N THR A 353 -7.03 -3.27 8.13
CA THR A 353 -5.87 -2.60 7.54
C THR A 353 -4.77 -2.51 8.59
N VAL A 354 -3.52 -2.62 8.16
CA VAL A 354 -2.35 -2.52 9.03
C VAL A 354 -1.34 -1.61 8.36
N ARG A 355 -0.89 -0.59 9.10
CA ARG A 355 0.09 0.38 8.63
C ARG A 355 1.38 0.28 9.40
N THR A 356 2.47 0.03 8.69
CA THR A 356 3.82 0.09 9.24
C THR A 356 4.53 1.31 8.66
N HIS A 357 5.06 2.15 9.54
CA HIS A 357 5.86 3.31 9.17
C HIS A 357 7.22 3.25 9.87
N LYS A 358 8.30 3.25 9.09
CA LYS A 358 9.67 3.17 9.60
C LYS A 358 10.49 4.45 9.43
N GLY A 359 9.90 5.55 8.98
CA GLY A 359 10.65 6.80 8.75
C GLY A 359 11.15 7.57 9.96
N ALA A 360 11.07 7.02 11.17
CA ALA A 360 11.86 7.50 12.29
C ALA A 360 13.30 6.98 12.27
N ASP A 361 13.59 5.97 11.43
CA ASP A 361 14.93 5.43 11.20
C ASP A 361 15.51 6.08 9.93
N ASP A 362 16.70 6.67 10.03
CA ASP A 362 17.33 7.45 8.95
C ASP A 362 17.59 6.61 7.70
N LYS A 363 17.96 5.33 7.89
CA LYS A 363 18.18 4.39 6.79
C LYS A 363 16.87 4.09 6.07
N CYS A 364 15.77 3.90 6.79
CA CYS A 364 14.44 3.73 6.22
C CYS A 364 13.93 5.00 5.53
N TYR A 365 14.18 6.18 6.11
CA TYR A 365 13.80 7.48 5.55
C TYR A 365 14.54 7.79 4.25
N GLY A 366 15.88 7.69 4.25
CA GLY A 366 16.75 7.96 3.11
C GLY A 366 16.73 6.89 2.01
N CYS A 367 15.84 5.90 2.11
CA CYS A 367 15.82 4.75 1.22
C CYS A 367 15.27 5.06 -0.18
N VAL A 368 14.27 5.94 -0.25
CA VAL A 368 13.60 6.36 -1.50
C VAL A 368 13.37 7.86 -1.38
N VAL A 369 14.20 8.64 -2.07
CA VAL A 369 14.23 10.10 -1.92
C VAL A 369 14.16 10.76 -3.29
N GLN A 370 13.27 11.74 -3.44
CA GLN A 370 13.28 12.61 -4.60
C GLN A 370 14.35 13.69 -4.40
N GLN A 371 15.32 13.76 -5.30
CA GLN A 371 16.46 14.66 -5.19
C GLN A 371 16.98 15.08 -6.57
N GLN A 372 17.87 16.06 -6.60
CA GLN A 372 18.60 16.44 -7.80
C GLN A 372 19.89 15.64 -7.89
N ASP A 373 20.27 15.26 -9.12
CA ASP A 373 21.63 14.81 -9.40
C ASP A 373 22.63 15.98 -9.48
N GLU A 374 23.92 15.67 -9.65
CA GLU A 374 24.99 16.67 -9.76
C GLU A 374 24.80 17.67 -10.92
N CYS A 375 24.01 17.28 -11.92
CA CYS A 375 23.68 18.08 -13.10
C CYS A 375 22.33 18.83 -12.95
N GLY A 376 21.72 18.82 -11.76
CA GLY A 376 20.47 19.50 -11.46
C GLY A 376 19.19 18.80 -11.97
N ASN A 377 19.29 17.57 -12.50
CA ASN A 377 18.11 16.83 -12.95
C ASN A 377 17.43 16.19 -11.75
N VAL A 378 16.13 16.44 -11.59
CA VAL A 378 15.32 15.84 -10.51
C VAL A 378 14.97 14.39 -10.87
N GLY A 379 15.20 13.47 -9.94
CA GLY A 379 14.80 12.07 -10.03
C GLY A 379 14.48 11.49 -8.66
N VAL A 380 14.07 10.22 -8.61
CA VAL A 380 13.88 9.50 -7.34
C VAL A 380 15.00 8.49 -7.18
N ALA A 381 15.89 8.75 -6.22
CA ALA A 381 17.00 7.86 -5.90
C ALA A 381 16.51 6.66 -5.08
N LEU A 382 16.95 5.47 -5.48
CA LEU A 382 16.73 4.23 -4.76
C LEU A 382 18.03 3.78 -4.10
N SER A 383 18.03 3.70 -2.77
CA SER A 383 19.18 3.22 -2.01
C SER A 383 19.43 1.72 -2.25
N LYS A 384 20.70 1.30 -2.17
CA LYS A 384 21.08 -0.12 -2.21
C LYS A 384 20.50 -0.93 -1.04
N ASP A 385 20.14 -0.24 0.05
CA ASP A 385 19.53 -0.84 1.24
C ASP A 385 18.03 -1.14 1.10
N LEU A 386 17.41 -0.75 -0.02
CA LEU A 386 15.97 -0.85 -0.25
C LEU A 386 15.38 -2.21 0.08
N MET A 387 16.03 -3.27 -0.37
CA MET A 387 15.52 -4.61 -0.18
C MET A 387 15.58 -5.04 1.30
N GLY A 388 16.65 -4.67 2.02
CA GLY A 388 16.76 -4.95 3.46
C GLY A 388 15.74 -4.17 4.28
N VAL A 389 15.58 -2.88 3.99
CA VAL A 389 14.57 -2.01 4.61
C VAL A 389 13.16 -2.51 4.33
N ALA A 390 12.89 -2.99 3.12
CA ALA A 390 11.60 -3.56 2.73
C ALA A 390 11.29 -4.85 3.48
N GLY A 391 12.25 -5.78 3.58
CA GLY A 391 12.10 -7.02 4.35
C GLY A 391 11.83 -6.74 5.82
N ASP A 392 12.55 -5.78 6.40
CA ASP A 392 12.32 -5.34 7.77
C ASP A 392 10.93 -4.71 7.97
N ALA A 393 10.46 -3.88 7.05
CA ALA A 393 9.13 -3.26 7.12
C ALA A 393 8.01 -4.30 6.95
N LEU A 394 8.19 -5.25 6.02
CA LEU A 394 7.30 -6.39 5.82
C LEU A 394 7.17 -7.18 7.11
N LYS A 395 8.30 -7.55 7.72
CA LYS A 395 8.33 -8.31 8.98
C LYS A 395 7.50 -7.64 10.07
N THR A 396 7.67 -6.32 10.25
CA THR A 396 6.88 -5.56 11.22
C THR A 396 5.39 -5.56 10.86
N ASN A 397 5.05 -5.44 9.58
CA ASN A 397 3.67 -5.46 9.10
C ASN A 397 3.00 -6.82 9.35
N ILE A 398 3.62 -7.93 8.92
CA ILE A 398 3.04 -9.28 9.06
C ILE A 398 2.97 -9.72 10.52
N THR A 399 3.90 -9.29 11.38
CA THR A 399 3.83 -9.54 12.83
C THR A 399 2.62 -8.85 13.46
N THR A 400 2.24 -7.69 12.91
CA THR A 400 1.06 -6.93 13.37
C THR A 400 -0.23 -7.47 12.79
N LEU A 401 -0.21 -7.90 11.52
CA LEU A 401 -1.37 -8.45 10.83
C LEU A 401 -1.72 -9.86 11.29
N GLY A 402 -0.73 -10.71 11.56
CA GLY A 402 -0.91 -12.12 11.91
C GLY A 402 -1.98 -12.37 12.98
N PRO A 403 -1.90 -11.74 14.17
CA PRO A 403 -2.90 -11.91 15.23
C PRO A 403 -4.33 -11.50 14.86
N LEU A 404 -4.50 -10.65 13.83
CA LEU A 404 -5.81 -10.18 13.39
C LEU A 404 -6.49 -11.15 12.41
N ILE A 405 -5.72 -11.95 11.66
CA ILE A 405 -6.28 -12.76 10.56
C ILE A 405 -5.99 -14.26 10.67
N LEU A 406 -4.95 -14.66 11.39
CA LEU A 406 -4.55 -16.06 11.48
C LEU A 406 -5.46 -16.85 12.43
N PRO A 407 -5.69 -18.15 12.16
CA PRO A 407 -6.34 -19.05 13.12
C PRO A 407 -5.60 -19.12 14.46
N LEU A 408 -6.33 -19.40 15.54
CA LEU A 408 -5.75 -19.49 16.89
C LEU A 408 -4.62 -20.53 16.99
N SER A 409 -4.70 -21.64 16.24
CA SER A 409 -3.63 -22.66 16.21
C SER A 409 -2.29 -22.09 15.74
N GLU A 410 -2.30 -21.32 14.66
CA GLU A 410 -1.13 -20.64 14.10
C GLU A 410 -0.59 -19.57 15.05
N GLN A 411 -1.49 -18.82 15.69
CA GLN A 411 -1.11 -17.82 16.69
C GLN A 411 -0.39 -18.45 17.88
N LEU A 412 -0.88 -19.59 18.37
CA LEU A 412 -0.27 -20.35 19.47
C LEU A 412 1.10 -20.92 19.07
N LEU A 413 1.23 -21.48 17.87
CA LEU A 413 2.51 -21.98 17.33
C LEU A 413 3.56 -20.86 17.22
N PHE A 414 3.17 -19.72 16.66
CA PHE A 414 4.04 -18.55 16.56
C PHE A 414 4.46 -18.03 17.93
N PHE A 415 3.50 -17.91 18.87
CA PHE A 415 3.78 -17.46 20.22
C PHE A 415 4.70 -18.43 20.97
N ALA A 416 4.45 -19.74 20.88
CA ALA A 416 5.29 -20.77 21.47
C ALA A 416 6.72 -20.73 20.91
N ASN A 417 6.89 -20.56 19.58
CA ASN A 417 8.20 -20.39 18.95
C ASN A 417 8.90 -19.12 19.48
N LEU A 418 8.18 -18.01 19.60
CA LEU A 418 8.73 -16.75 20.10
C LEU A 418 9.18 -16.86 21.56
N VAL A 419 8.40 -17.53 22.41
CA VAL A 419 8.74 -17.80 23.81
C VAL A 419 9.95 -18.73 23.91
N ALA A 420 9.95 -19.83 23.16
CA ALA A 420 11.05 -20.80 23.14
C ALA A 420 12.39 -20.17 22.73
N ARG A 421 12.37 -19.28 21.74
CA ARG A 421 13.57 -18.59 21.26
C ARG A 421 14.04 -17.50 22.22
N LYS A 422 13.12 -16.71 22.78
CA LYS A 422 13.48 -15.48 23.50
C LYS A 422 13.60 -15.65 25.01
N PHE A 423 12.76 -16.48 25.61
CA PHE A 423 12.78 -16.75 27.05
C PHE A 423 13.52 -18.04 27.38
N LEU A 424 13.36 -19.09 26.56
CA LEU A 424 14.02 -20.39 26.79
C LEU A 424 15.37 -20.52 26.05
N LYS A 425 15.79 -19.50 25.27
CA LYS A 425 17.07 -19.43 24.53
C LYS A 425 17.36 -20.64 23.62
N PHE A 426 16.33 -21.35 23.16
CA PHE A 426 16.51 -22.46 22.22
C PHE A 426 17.00 -21.95 20.86
N LYS A 427 18.03 -22.61 20.29
CA LYS A 427 18.52 -22.35 18.93
C LYS A 427 17.57 -23.00 17.91
N MET A 428 16.47 -22.31 17.60
CA MET A 428 15.52 -22.71 16.56
C MET A 428 15.33 -21.60 15.52
N LYS A 429 15.02 -22.01 14.28
CA LYS A 429 14.62 -21.08 13.23
C LYS A 429 13.32 -20.37 13.62
N ALA A 430 13.19 -19.13 13.16
CA ALA A 430 12.00 -18.34 13.36
C ALA A 430 10.82 -18.99 12.62
N TYR A 431 9.72 -19.21 13.30
CA TYR A 431 8.51 -19.70 12.66
C TYR A 431 7.82 -18.57 11.88
N ILE A 432 7.52 -18.82 10.61
CA ILE A 432 6.72 -17.95 9.76
C ILE A 432 5.30 -18.52 9.79
N PRO A 433 4.31 -17.76 10.26
CA PRO A 433 2.93 -18.23 10.20
C PRO A 433 2.48 -18.46 8.75
N ASP A 434 1.68 -19.49 8.52
CA ASP A 434 1.15 -19.75 7.19
C ASP A 434 -0.05 -18.82 6.90
N PHE A 435 0.23 -17.72 6.20
CA PHE A 435 -0.80 -16.76 5.81
C PHE A 435 -1.79 -17.32 4.77
N LYS A 436 -1.47 -18.44 4.10
CA LYS A 436 -2.38 -19.12 3.16
C LYS A 436 -3.60 -19.70 3.89
N LEU A 437 -3.50 -19.99 5.18
CA LEU A 437 -4.62 -20.41 6.03
C LEU A 437 -5.59 -19.26 6.35
N ALA A 438 -5.12 -18.02 6.27
CA ALA A 438 -5.89 -16.82 6.59
C ALA A 438 -6.40 -16.08 5.35
N CYS A 439 -5.74 -16.22 4.21
CA CYS A 439 -6.09 -15.53 2.97
C CYS A 439 -5.96 -16.48 1.79
N GLU A 440 -7.04 -16.61 1.03
CA GLU A 440 -7.12 -17.45 -0.17
C GLU A 440 -6.47 -16.75 -1.38
N HIS A 441 -6.41 -15.42 -1.38
CA HIS A 441 -5.88 -14.63 -2.50
C HIS A 441 -4.91 -13.55 -2.04
N PHE A 442 -3.93 -13.24 -2.88
CA PHE A 442 -2.87 -12.28 -2.60
C PHE A 442 -2.74 -11.28 -3.75
N CYS A 443 -2.67 -10.00 -3.39
CA CYS A 443 -2.29 -8.89 -4.26
C CYS A 443 -1.01 -8.29 -3.66
N ILE A 444 0.11 -8.56 -4.31
CA ILE A 444 1.42 -8.11 -3.85
C ILE A 444 1.90 -7.08 -4.85
N HIS A 445 2.10 -5.86 -4.36
CA HIS A 445 2.44 -4.73 -5.20
C HIS A 445 3.53 -5.07 -6.22
N ALA A 446 3.16 -4.98 -7.50
CA ALA A 446 4.04 -5.11 -8.67
C ALA A 446 5.10 -3.99 -8.77
N GLY A 447 5.96 -3.88 -7.76
CA GLY A 447 7.05 -2.89 -7.72
C GLY A 447 8.18 -3.19 -8.69
N GLY A 448 8.39 -4.49 -8.96
CA GLY A 448 9.39 -5.03 -9.86
C GLY A 448 9.62 -6.51 -9.56
N ARG A 449 10.20 -7.24 -10.51
CA ARG A 449 10.39 -8.70 -10.41
C ARG A 449 11.10 -9.13 -9.12
N ALA A 450 12.21 -8.47 -8.77
CA ALA A 450 13.00 -8.83 -7.60
C ALA A 450 12.22 -8.73 -6.28
N VAL A 451 11.29 -7.77 -6.18
CA VAL A 451 10.41 -7.62 -5.01
C VAL A 451 9.41 -8.76 -4.94
N LEU A 452 8.84 -9.17 -6.08
CA LEU A 452 7.91 -10.29 -6.15
C LEU A 452 8.60 -11.63 -5.82
N ASP A 453 9.76 -11.90 -6.43
CA ASP A 453 10.54 -13.12 -6.19
C ASP A 453 10.90 -13.28 -4.70
N GLU A 454 11.23 -12.16 -4.04
CA GLU A 454 11.57 -12.18 -2.63
C GLU A 454 10.36 -12.39 -1.72
N LEU A 455 9.21 -11.79 -2.05
CA LEU A 455 7.98 -11.97 -1.26
C LEU A 455 7.42 -13.38 -1.40
N GLU A 456 7.51 -13.96 -2.60
CA GLU A 456 7.17 -15.35 -2.85
C GLU A 456 7.95 -16.27 -1.91
N LYS A 457 9.27 -16.09 -1.87
CA LYS A 457 10.16 -16.89 -1.02
C LYS A 457 9.90 -16.69 0.48
N ASN A 458 9.70 -15.44 0.93
CA ASN A 458 9.54 -15.15 2.36
C ASN A 458 8.17 -15.55 2.93
N LEU A 459 7.13 -15.55 2.09
CA LEU A 459 5.77 -15.92 2.50
C LEU A 459 5.40 -17.35 2.07
N ASP A 460 6.34 -18.10 1.48
CA ASP A 460 6.15 -19.45 0.96
C ASP A 460 4.90 -19.54 0.05
N LEU A 461 4.78 -18.58 -0.87
CA LEU A 461 3.65 -18.50 -1.79
C LEU A 461 3.92 -19.35 -3.03
N SER A 462 2.88 -20.02 -3.51
CA SER A 462 2.96 -20.75 -4.79
C SER A 462 2.83 -19.82 -6.00
N GLU A 463 3.22 -20.33 -7.18
CA GLU A 463 3.04 -19.61 -8.46
C GLU A 463 1.61 -19.13 -8.68
N TRP A 464 0.60 -19.92 -8.26
CA TRP A 464 -0.81 -19.55 -8.38
C TRP A 464 -1.17 -18.29 -7.58
N HIS A 465 -0.59 -18.12 -6.38
CA HIS A 465 -0.79 -16.92 -5.57
C HIS A 465 -0.05 -15.71 -6.15
N MET A 466 1.11 -15.93 -6.76
CA MET A 466 1.94 -14.88 -7.34
C MET A 466 1.49 -14.45 -8.75
N GLU A 467 0.69 -15.28 -9.42
CA GLU A 467 0.24 -15.07 -10.79
C GLU A 467 -0.40 -13.68 -11.00
N PRO A 468 -1.37 -13.19 -10.19
CA PRO A 468 -1.98 -11.88 -10.41
C PRO A 468 -0.96 -10.74 -10.41
N SER A 469 -0.03 -10.76 -9.45
CA SER A 469 1.04 -9.77 -9.29
C SER A 469 2.02 -9.80 -10.46
N ARG A 470 2.46 -11.00 -10.87
CA ARG A 470 3.41 -11.19 -11.98
C ARG A 470 2.79 -10.82 -13.33
N MET A 471 1.55 -11.23 -13.58
CA MET A 471 0.86 -10.89 -14.83
C MET A 471 0.56 -9.40 -14.89
N THR A 472 0.19 -8.76 -13.76
CA THR A 472 0.01 -7.30 -13.71
C THR A 472 1.29 -6.55 -14.05
N LEU A 473 2.43 -6.94 -13.45
CA LEU A 473 3.73 -6.38 -13.79
C LEU A 473 4.05 -6.55 -15.28
N HIS A 474 3.74 -7.72 -15.85
CA HIS A 474 3.97 -7.99 -17.27
C HIS A 474 3.07 -7.16 -18.20
N ARG A 475 1.76 -7.10 -17.92
CA ARG A 475 0.77 -6.46 -18.82
C ARG A 475 0.73 -4.94 -18.71
N PHE A 476 0.87 -4.42 -17.50
CA PHE A 476 0.66 -3.01 -17.17
C PHE A 476 1.91 -2.33 -16.61
N GLY A 477 2.90 -3.08 -16.12
CA GLY A 477 4.06 -2.55 -15.43
C GLY A 477 3.75 -2.04 -14.02
N ASN A 478 4.67 -1.27 -13.45
CA ASN A 478 4.46 -0.67 -12.14
C ASN A 478 3.63 0.62 -12.29
N THR A 479 2.33 0.54 -12.00
CA THR A 479 1.41 1.69 -11.98
C THR A 479 1.37 2.40 -10.61
N SER A 480 2.45 2.28 -9.82
CA SER A 480 2.55 2.85 -8.47
C SER A 480 1.40 2.37 -7.56
N SER A 481 0.68 3.30 -6.94
CA SER A 481 -0.38 3.06 -5.96
C SER A 481 -1.62 2.35 -6.51
N SER A 482 -1.80 2.28 -7.83
CA SER A 482 -2.92 1.57 -8.44
C SER A 482 -2.67 0.09 -8.72
N SER A 483 -1.43 -0.41 -8.68
CA SER A 483 -1.09 -1.76 -9.16
C SER A 483 -1.91 -2.88 -8.51
N LEU A 484 -2.15 -2.80 -7.20
CA LEU A 484 -2.94 -3.78 -6.44
C LEU A 484 -4.39 -3.94 -6.96
N TRP A 485 -4.94 -2.91 -7.59
CA TRP A 485 -6.29 -2.95 -8.15
C TRP A 485 -6.32 -3.65 -9.51
N TYR A 486 -5.25 -3.55 -10.30
CA TYR A 486 -5.10 -4.36 -11.52
C TYR A 486 -4.93 -5.85 -11.18
N GLU A 487 -4.23 -6.16 -10.09
CA GLU A 487 -4.09 -7.53 -9.56
C GLU A 487 -5.45 -8.10 -9.10
N LEU A 488 -6.24 -7.31 -8.37
CA LEU A 488 -7.60 -7.69 -7.99
C LEU A 488 -8.50 -7.85 -9.22
N ALA A 489 -8.41 -6.93 -10.20
CA ALA A 489 -9.12 -7.03 -11.47
C ALA A 489 -8.76 -8.31 -12.24
N TYR A 490 -7.50 -8.74 -12.21
CA TYR A 490 -7.07 -9.99 -12.84
C TYR A 490 -7.80 -11.19 -12.23
N MET A 491 -7.87 -11.25 -10.90
CA MET A 491 -8.55 -12.33 -10.20
C MET A 491 -10.06 -12.34 -10.44
N GLU A 492 -10.70 -11.15 -10.53
CA GLU A 492 -12.10 -11.04 -10.94
C GLU A 492 -12.31 -11.52 -12.39
N ALA A 493 -11.41 -11.16 -13.31
CA ALA A 493 -11.49 -11.56 -14.71
C ALA A 493 -11.29 -13.07 -14.92
N LYS A 494 -10.48 -13.71 -14.06
CA LYS A 494 -10.34 -15.18 -14.00
C LYS A 494 -11.43 -15.89 -13.19
N GLU A 495 -12.40 -15.16 -12.63
CA GLU A 495 -13.49 -15.69 -11.80
C GLU A 495 -12.96 -16.54 -10.61
N ARG A 496 -11.81 -16.16 -10.05
CA ARG A 496 -11.15 -16.91 -8.96
C ARG A 496 -11.78 -16.68 -7.60
N VAL A 497 -12.40 -15.53 -7.40
CA VAL A 497 -12.85 -15.06 -6.08
C VAL A 497 -14.25 -15.56 -5.75
N ARG A 498 -14.36 -16.42 -4.75
CA ARG A 498 -15.62 -16.99 -4.27
C ARG A 498 -16.14 -16.23 -3.04
N ARG A 499 -17.43 -16.38 -2.76
CA ARG A 499 -18.03 -15.81 -1.55
C ARG A 499 -17.33 -16.36 -0.29
N GLY A 500 -16.92 -15.47 0.60
CA GLY A 500 -16.23 -15.82 1.84
C GLY A 500 -14.71 -15.73 1.75
N ASP A 501 -14.15 -15.83 0.54
CA ASP A 501 -12.71 -15.72 0.31
C ASP A 501 -12.16 -14.38 0.82
N ARG A 502 -10.94 -14.41 1.32
CA ARG A 502 -10.19 -13.25 1.78
C ARG A 502 -9.07 -12.93 0.80
N VAL A 503 -8.95 -11.66 0.48
CA VAL A 503 -7.91 -11.12 -0.38
C VAL A 503 -7.01 -10.22 0.44
N TRP A 504 -5.72 -10.52 0.48
CA TRP A 504 -4.71 -9.68 1.13
C TRP A 504 -3.98 -8.83 0.10
N GLN A 505 -4.13 -7.52 0.22
CA GLN A 505 -3.35 -6.51 -0.48
C GLN A 505 -2.17 -6.06 0.38
N ILE A 506 -0.96 -6.06 -0.18
CA ILE A 506 0.25 -5.54 0.48
C ILE A 506 1.07 -4.66 -0.47
N ALA A 507 1.45 -3.48 0.01
CA ALA A 507 2.26 -2.53 -0.76
C ALA A 507 3.34 -1.83 0.07
N PHE A 508 4.40 -1.44 -0.63
CA PHE A 508 5.57 -0.76 -0.10
C PHE A 508 5.66 0.68 -0.64
N GLY A 509 6.23 1.60 0.14
CA GLY A 509 6.39 2.98 -0.29
C GLY A 509 7.51 3.71 0.44
N SER A 510 7.85 4.90 -0.03
CA SER A 510 8.87 5.77 0.59
C SER A 510 8.50 6.08 2.04
N GLY A 511 9.50 6.32 2.89
CA GLY A 511 9.29 6.56 4.31
C GLY A 511 10.23 5.77 5.21
N PHE A 512 10.44 4.46 5.14
CA PHE A 512 9.80 3.42 4.35
C PHE A 512 8.49 2.94 4.99
N LYS A 513 7.51 2.58 4.17
CA LYS A 513 6.18 2.16 4.59
C LYS A 513 5.86 0.77 4.04
N CYS A 514 5.18 -0.04 4.84
CA CYS A 514 4.59 -1.32 4.40
C CYS A 514 3.15 -1.35 4.91
N ASN A 515 2.18 -1.45 4.02
CA ASN A 515 0.77 -1.35 4.36
C ASN A 515 -0.01 -2.52 3.80
N SER A 516 -0.94 -3.04 4.61
CA SER A 516 -1.78 -4.18 4.27
C SER A 516 -3.26 -3.82 4.37
N ALA A 517 -4.07 -4.35 3.47
CA ALA A 517 -5.53 -4.37 3.56
C ALA A 517 -6.04 -5.79 3.30
N VAL A 518 -6.97 -6.25 4.14
CA VAL A 518 -7.59 -7.57 4.01
C VAL A 518 -9.07 -7.36 3.72
N TRP A 519 -9.50 -7.88 2.59
CA TRP A 519 -10.87 -7.84 2.09
C TRP A 519 -11.51 -9.21 2.24
N ARG A 520 -12.82 -9.26 2.49
CA ARG A 520 -13.62 -10.49 2.42
C ARG A 520 -14.67 -10.35 1.35
N ALA A 521 -14.70 -11.29 0.40
CA ALA A 521 -15.69 -11.33 -0.66
C ALA A 521 -17.08 -11.62 -0.09
N LEU A 522 -18.04 -10.71 -0.33
CA LEU A 522 -19.42 -10.86 0.16
C LEU A 522 -20.27 -11.74 -0.76
N ARG A 523 -19.80 -11.97 -1.98
CA ARG A 523 -20.42 -12.79 -3.02
C ARG A 523 -19.34 -13.41 -3.91
N THR A 524 -19.70 -14.47 -4.64
CA THR A 524 -18.85 -15.00 -5.70
C THR A 524 -18.79 -13.97 -6.82
N VAL A 525 -17.58 -13.51 -7.15
CA VAL A 525 -17.38 -12.48 -8.15
C VAL A 525 -17.33 -13.14 -9.52
N LYS A 526 -18.42 -12.97 -10.27
CA LYS A 526 -18.52 -13.40 -11.67
C LYS A 526 -17.71 -12.47 -12.58
N ARG A 527 -17.44 -12.92 -13.80
CA ARG A 527 -16.74 -12.12 -14.82
C ARG A 527 -17.42 -10.75 -14.97
N PRO A 528 -16.69 -9.65 -14.71
CA PRO A 528 -17.25 -8.31 -14.79
C PRO A 528 -17.53 -7.92 -16.25
N GLN A 529 -18.51 -7.03 -16.47
CA GLN A 529 -18.82 -6.51 -17.81
C GLN A 529 -17.71 -5.62 -18.38
N ARG A 530 -17.07 -4.81 -17.52
CA ARG A 530 -15.92 -3.97 -17.84
C ARG A 530 -14.79 -4.24 -16.85
N ASN A 531 -13.59 -4.49 -17.38
CA ASN A 531 -12.39 -4.77 -16.60
C ASN A 531 -11.17 -4.69 -17.56
N PRO A 532 -10.02 -4.16 -17.11
CA PRO A 532 -8.86 -3.88 -17.97
C PRO A 532 -8.21 -5.12 -18.59
N TRP A 533 -8.62 -6.33 -18.18
CA TRP A 533 -8.07 -7.59 -18.66
C TRP A 533 -8.93 -8.28 -19.71
N LEU A 534 -10.19 -7.90 -19.90
CA LEU A 534 -11.16 -8.73 -20.64
C LEU A 534 -10.76 -8.98 -22.10
N ASP A 535 -10.02 -8.05 -22.70
CA ASP A 535 -9.49 -8.12 -24.07
C ASP A 535 -8.37 -9.16 -24.24
N CYS A 536 -7.70 -9.54 -23.16
CA CYS A 536 -6.47 -10.32 -23.21
C CYS A 536 -6.36 -11.42 -22.14
N ILE A 537 -7.35 -11.59 -21.27
CA ILE A 537 -7.26 -12.48 -20.10
C ILE A 537 -6.96 -13.93 -20.47
N ASP A 538 -7.42 -14.40 -21.63
CA ASP A 538 -7.20 -15.76 -22.12
C ASP A 538 -5.75 -16.01 -22.57
N LYS A 539 -4.97 -14.95 -22.81
CA LYS A 539 -3.53 -15.01 -23.14
C LYS A 539 -2.64 -15.13 -21.89
N TYR A 540 -3.23 -15.08 -20.69
CA TYR A 540 -2.52 -15.14 -19.42
C TYR A 540 -2.91 -16.42 -18.65
N PRO A 541 -2.00 -17.04 -17.88
CA PRO A 541 -0.64 -16.58 -17.59
C PRO A 541 0.36 -16.88 -18.72
N VAL A 542 1.38 -16.03 -18.84
CA VAL A 542 2.51 -16.25 -19.76
C VAL A 542 3.52 -17.16 -19.06
N ARG A 543 3.85 -18.32 -19.67
CA ARG A 543 4.70 -19.36 -19.05
C ARG A 543 6.19 -19.02 -19.00
N ASN A 544 6.65 -18.03 -19.78
CA ASN A 544 8.05 -17.58 -19.82
C ASN A 544 8.14 -16.05 -19.67
N ILE A 545 8.18 -15.55 -18.43
CA ILE A 545 8.50 -14.13 -18.14
C ILE A 545 10.02 -13.88 -18.27
N ASN A 546 10.80 -14.94 -18.54
CA ASN A 546 12.23 -14.85 -18.83
C ASN A 546 12.46 -14.55 -20.31
N GLY A 547 12.76 -13.30 -20.63
CA GLY A 547 13.41 -12.97 -21.90
C GLY A 547 14.87 -13.40 -21.86
N THR A 548 15.20 -14.56 -22.44
CA THR A 548 16.48 -14.77 -23.12
C THR A 548 16.25 -14.39 -24.57
N PHE A 549 16.82 -13.28 -25.03
CA PHE A 549 17.00 -13.10 -26.47
C PHE A 549 18.18 -13.98 -26.90
N SER A 550 17.93 -14.79 -27.93
CA SER A 550 18.93 -15.46 -28.77
C SER A 550 19.88 -14.45 -29.42
#